data_AF-A0A1A1Z768-F1
#
_entry.id   AF-A0A1A1Z768-F1
#
_cell.length_a   1.000
_cell.length_b   1.000
_cell.length_c   1.000
_cell.angle_alpha   90.00
_cell.angle_beta   90.00
_cell.angle_gamma   90.00
#
_symmetry.space_group_name_H-M   'P 1'
#
loop_
_entity.id
_entity.type
_entity.pdbx_description
1 polymer ?
#
loop_
_entity_poly.entity_id
_entity_poly.type
_entity_poly.pdbx_seq_one_letter_code
_entity_poly.pdbx_strand_id
1 'polypeptide(L)'
;MRIQAWSAVAVVLLLAACGGPKPQIPTDTKARGGAPDTSSVEIHGDTSSNVNKLAIQAIADLQDYWGTEYPKLYGEEYEPVKGGFYAVVPSAGGVPPCAQDASEVAGNAFYCSTKDVVAWDAEGLLPELQGKYGDFVIPVVLAHEWGHAVQSRSHFTARTVTKELQADCFAGAWSKHAKDEGVFKVSAADLDTALAGILDLRDTPGTSNIDPNAHGSGFDRVSAFQDGFDNGPQRCKDYRDDEPMVLELPFNDEEDAARGGDAPYDSIVNGVPYDLEDYWTHVYPELTAGEQWPPVRGIEAYHPDSPPMCGGQSAEGYALFYCVPDDYVGWDNVRAMPEVYRQGGDYAVATLLATQYGLAALTRLGDDSDEKTSTLRADCMAGGYTASVILYNRPDTSTYHISPGDLDEGIKALLVFRGEGDVERQGAGWARVKAFRSGVIDGAESCLSYEDK
;
A
#
# COMPACT_ATOMS: atom_id res chain seq x y z
N MET A 1 2.78 32.65 66.38
CA MET A 1 3.19 34.07 66.44
C MET A 1 4.70 34.13 66.29
N ARG A 2 5.19 35.06 65.46
CA ARG A 2 6.60 35.41 65.15
C ARG A 2 7.22 34.79 63.88
N ILE A 3 7.25 35.68 62.89
CA ILE A 3 8.09 35.78 61.70
C ILE A 3 9.58 35.77 62.09
N GLN A 4 10.44 35.15 61.29
CA GLN A 4 11.78 35.70 61.02
C GLN A 4 12.37 35.16 59.71
N ALA A 5 12.61 36.11 58.80
CA ALA A 5 13.35 35.97 57.56
C ALA A 5 14.86 35.92 57.84
N TRP A 6 15.61 35.13 57.05
CA TRP A 6 17.06 35.29 56.90
C TRP A 6 17.44 35.09 55.42
N SER A 7 17.99 36.15 54.85
CA SER A 7 18.60 36.19 53.53
C SER A 7 20.05 35.69 53.59
N ALA A 8 20.43 34.98 52.52
CA ALA A 8 21.73 34.92 51.84
C ALA A 8 23.04 34.78 52.65
N VAL A 9 23.82 33.76 52.30
CA VAL A 9 25.12 33.90 51.59
C VAL A 9 25.67 32.48 51.41
N ALA A 10 25.84 32.04 50.16
CA ALA A 10 26.64 30.85 49.85
C ALA A 10 27.78 31.26 48.91
N VAL A 11 28.98 31.07 49.44
CA VAL A 11 30.28 31.41 48.89
C VAL A 11 30.60 30.53 47.69
N VAL A 12 31.08 31.14 46.61
CA VAL A 12 31.67 30.47 45.45
C VAL A 12 33.04 29.92 45.84
N LEU A 13 33.19 28.59 45.79
CA LEU A 13 34.46 27.89 45.87
C LEU A 13 34.86 27.43 44.46
N LEU A 14 35.89 28.08 43.91
CA LEU A 14 36.58 27.69 42.69
C LEU A 14 37.58 26.57 43.01
N LEU A 15 37.39 25.40 42.41
CA LEU A 15 38.44 24.39 42.28
C LEU A 15 38.81 24.22 40.82
N ALA A 16 40.02 24.67 40.48
CA ALA A 16 40.68 24.39 39.22
C ALA A 16 41.29 22.98 39.28
N ALA A 17 40.95 22.14 38.30
CA ALA A 17 41.64 20.88 38.04
C ALA A 17 41.74 20.66 36.52
N CYS A 18 42.99 20.73 36.05
CA CYS A 18 43.60 19.99 34.93
C CYS A 18 42.81 19.81 33.63
N GLY A 19 43.20 20.59 32.61
CA GLY A 19 42.80 20.39 31.23
C GLY A 19 43.39 19.12 30.61
N GLY A 20 42.50 18.24 30.14
CA GLY A 20 42.73 17.37 28.99
C GLY A 20 42.13 18.00 27.73
N PRO A 21 42.50 17.55 26.52
CA PRO A 21 41.87 18.02 25.28
C PRO A 21 40.37 17.77 25.37
N LYS A 22 39.56 18.82 25.15
CA LYS A 22 38.11 18.71 25.08
C LYS A 22 37.75 17.69 23.99
N PRO A 23 36.90 16.70 24.26
CA PRO A 23 36.26 15.94 23.19
C PRO A 23 35.54 16.93 22.30
N GLN A 24 36.03 17.10 21.07
CA GLN A 24 35.26 17.75 20.02
C GLN A 24 34.17 16.76 19.63
N ILE A 25 32.95 17.05 20.06
CA ILE A 25 31.75 16.48 19.46
C ILE A 25 31.75 16.99 18.02
N PRO A 26 31.79 16.14 16.98
CA PRO A 26 31.50 16.58 15.62
C PRO A 26 30.09 17.18 15.61
N THR A 27 30.01 18.50 15.51
CA THR A 27 28.77 19.20 15.24
C THR A 27 28.50 19.11 13.74
N ASP A 28 27.93 18.00 13.31
CA ASP A 28 27.14 17.93 12.09
C ASP A 28 25.73 17.44 12.47
N THR A 29 25.02 18.29 13.22
CA THR A 29 23.56 18.27 13.14
C THR A 29 23.20 18.93 11.81
N LYS A 30 23.16 18.13 10.72
CA LYS A 30 22.33 18.47 9.54
C LYS A 30 20.96 18.88 10.11
N ALA A 31 20.48 20.05 9.71
CA ALA A 31 19.12 20.46 10.02
C ALA A 31 18.17 19.38 9.47
N ARG A 32 17.50 18.64 10.36
CA ARG A 32 16.46 17.68 9.98
C ARG A 32 15.26 18.45 9.47
N GLY A 33 14.93 18.24 8.20
CA GLY A 33 13.95 18.99 7.42
C GLY A 33 14.58 19.72 6.23
N GLY A 34 14.75 19.01 5.11
CA GLY A 34 15.23 19.61 3.86
C GLY A 34 15.58 18.59 2.77
N ALA A 35 15.63 19.07 1.52
CA ALA A 35 16.07 18.24 0.39
C ALA A 35 17.49 17.70 0.65
N PRO A 36 17.77 16.44 0.26
CA PRO A 36 19.05 15.78 0.49
C PRO A 36 20.17 16.49 -0.28
N ASP A 37 21.41 16.33 0.18
CA ASP A 37 22.58 16.86 -0.52
C ASP A 37 22.89 16.00 -1.75
N THR A 38 22.47 16.48 -2.92
CA THR A 38 22.66 15.78 -4.19
C THR A 38 24.01 16.05 -4.85
N SER A 39 24.89 16.86 -4.24
CA SER A 39 26.16 17.29 -4.86
C SER A 39 27.13 16.14 -5.16
N SER A 40 26.96 15.01 -4.49
CA SER A 40 27.77 13.80 -4.66
C SER A 40 27.14 12.73 -5.57
N VAL A 41 25.92 12.94 -6.05
CA VAL A 41 25.21 11.99 -6.90
C VAL A 41 25.45 12.32 -8.37
N GLU A 42 26.26 11.49 -9.02
CA GLU A 42 26.48 11.55 -10.46
C GLU A 42 25.74 10.39 -11.15
N ILE A 43 24.92 10.70 -12.15
CA ILE A 43 24.25 9.70 -12.98
C ILE A 43 24.82 9.70 -14.41
N HIS A 44 24.86 8.53 -15.03
CA HIS A 44 25.13 8.36 -16.46
C HIS A 44 23.83 8.50 -17.24
N GLY A 45 23.62 9.64 -17.88
CA GLY A 45 22.42 9.94 -18.67
C GLY A 45 22.04 11.42 -18.57
N ASP A 46 20.82 11.75 -18.99
CA ASP A 46 20.30 13.12 -18.86
C ASP A 46 20.02 13.47 -17.40
N THR A 47 20.60 14.55 -16.89
CA THR A 47 20.35 15.04 -15.51
C THR A 47 19.24 16.09 -15.45
N SER A 48 18.73 16.55 -16.59
CA SER A 48 17.84 17.70 -16.67
C SER A 48 16.36 17.35 -16.63
N SER A 49 15.97 16.13 -17.01
CA SER A 49 14.59 15.63 -16.94
C SER A 49 14.01 15.67 -15.51
N ASN A 50 12.69 15.82 -15.40
CA ASN A 50 12.03 15.84 -14.09
C ASN A 50 12.20 14.51 -13.35
N VAL A 51 12.00 13.41 -14.06
CA VAL A 51 12.23 12.04 -13.56
C VAL A 51 13.64 11.90 -12.97
N ASN A 52 14.68 12.33 -13.69
CA ASN A 52 16.04 12.12 -13.22
C ASN A 52 16.43 13.05 -12.08
N LYS A 53 15.81 14.23 -11.95
CA LYS A 53 15.95 15.08 -10.76
C LYS A 53 15.39 14.38 -9.52
N LEU A 54 14.21 13.76 -9.65
CA LEU A 54 13.60 12.99 -8.56
C LEU A 54 14.44 11.76 -8.23
N ALA A 55 14.96 11.04 -9.23
CA ALA A 55 15.86 9.91 -9.03
C ALA A 55 17.16 10.32 -8.32
N ILE A 56 17.82 11.41 -8.74
CA ILE A 56 19.01 11.96 -8.09
C ILE A 56 18.74 12.29 -6.61
N GLN A 57 17.59 12.92 -6.34
CA GLN A 57 17.16 13.23 -4.97
C GLN A 57 16.93 11.96 -4.14
N ALA A 58 16.24 10.97 -4.71
CA ALA A 58 15.99 9.69 -4.05
C ALA A 58 17.30 8.95 -3.74
N ILE A 59 18.21 8.87 -4.72
CA ILE A 59 19.52 8.22 -4.56
C ILE A 59 20.33 8.86 -3.43
N ALA A 60 20.37 10.20 -3.38
CA ALA A 60 21.09 10.91 -2.32
C ALA A 60 20.55 10.54 -0.93
N ASP A 61 19.23 10.53 -0.78
CA ASP A 61 18.58 10.22 0.49
C ASP A 61 18.67 8.73 0.86
N LEU A 62 18.47 7.81 -0.09
CA LEU A 62 18.61 6.37 0.11
C LEU A 62 20.01 6.00 0.59
N GLN A 63 21.03 6.65 0.03
CA GLN A 63 22.41 6.50 0.46
C GLN A 63 22.63 6.93 1.92
N ASP A 64 22.08 8.09 2.32
CA ASP A 64 22.16 8.62 3.69
C ASP A 64 21.35 7.77 4.68
N TYR A 65 20.12 7.38 4.30
CA TYR A 65 19.20 6.56 5.09
C TYR A 65 19.83 5.20 5.41
N TRP A 66 20.30 4.47 4.39
CA TRP A 66 20.92 3.17 4.61
C TRP A 66 22.28 3.25 5.30
N GLY A 67 23.02 4.35 5.13
CA GLY A 67 24.20 4.65 5.94
C GLY A 67 23.91 4.72 7.45
N THR A 68 22.67 5.06 7.81
CA THR A 68 22.22 5.16 9.21
C THR A 68 21.50 3.88 9.67
N GLU A 69 20.62 3.30 8.86
CA GLU A 69 19.76 2.18 9.25
C GLU A 69 20.43 0.81 9.09
N TYR A 70 21.27 0.61 8.07
CA TYR A 70 21.91 -0.69 7.83
C TYR A 70 22.79 -1.14 9.02
N PRO A 71 23.62 -0.29 9.65
CA PRO A 71 24.42 -0.70 10.81
C PRO A 71 23.57 -1.04 12.04
N LYS A 72 22.44 -0.35 12.24
CA LYS A 72 21.50 -0.68 13.33
C LYS A 72 20.85 -2.04 13.08
N LEU A 73 20.50 -2.31 11.83
CA LEU A 73 19.74 -3.48 11.43
C LEU A 73 20.60 -4.75 11.35
N TYR A 74 21.81 -4.65 10.81
CA TYR A 74 22.68 -5.80 10.53
C TYR A 74 23.96 -5.85 11.38
N GLY A 75 24.32 -4.77 12.09
CA GLY A 75 25.53 -4.72 12.91
C GLY A 75 26.82 -4.55 12.10
N GLU A 76 26.71 -4.18 10.83
CA GLU A 76 27.81 -3.99 9.88
C GLU A 76 27.73 -2.60 9.23
N GLU A 77 28.87 -2.05 8.83
CA GLU A 77 28.88 -0.76 8.13
C GLU A 77 28.19 -0.89 6.75
N TYR A 78 27.38 0.12 6.40
CA TYR A 78 26.78 0.18 5.08
C TYR A 78 27.84 0.47 4.03
N GLU A 79 27.87 -0.33 2.97
CA GLU A 79 28.65 0.01 1.78
C GLU A 79 27.78 0.74 0.75
N PRO A 80 28.03 2.03 0.44
CA PRO A 80 27.35 2.73 -0.64
C PRO A 80 27.38 1.98 -1.97
N VAL A 81 26.36 2.19 -2.81
CA VAL A 81 26.36 1.72 -4.20
C VAL A 81 27.48 2.44 -4.96
N LYS A 82 28.42 1.70 -5.53
CA LYS A 82 29.66 2.22 -6.15
C LYS A 82 29.79 1.92 -7.64
N GLY A 83 28.98 1.02 -8.19
CA GLY A 83 29.02 0.65 -9.62
C GLY A 83 28.45 1.72 -10.54
N GLY A 84 27.74 2.70 -9.99
CA GLY A 84 27.19 3.85 -10.72
C GLY A 84 25.68 3.77 -10.91
N PHE A 85 25.12 4.90 -11.33
CA PHE A 85 23.69 5.12 -11.52
C PHE A 85 23.44 5.44 -13.00
N TYR A 86 22.55 4.72 -13.67
CA TYR A 86 22.38 4.79 -15.12
C TYR A 86 20.93 5.14 -15.49
N ALA A 87 20.72 6.36 -15.96
CA ALA A 87 19.47 6.79 -16.58
C ALA A 87 19.55 6.45 -18.08
N VAL A 88 19.03 5.28 -18.43
CA VAL A 88 19.19 4.71 -19.77
C VAL A 88 18.09 5.24 -20.67
N VAL A 89 18.45 5.58 -21.90
CA VAL A 89 17.52 5.90 -22.99
C VAL A 89 17.67 4.76 -24.00
N PRO A 90 16.88 3.68 -23.90
CA PRO A 90 17.07 2.48 -24.72
C PRO A 90 17.19 2.75 -26.22
N SER A 91 16.40 3.69 -26.75
CA SER A 91 16.38 4.08 -28.16
C SER A 91 17.66 4.77 -28.64
N ALA A 92 18.40 5.43 -27.74
CA ALA A 92 19.66 6.11 -28.04
C ALA A 92 20.86 5.14 -28.03
N GLY A 93 20.68 3.92 -27.53
CA GLY A 93 21.74 2.94 -27.33
C GLY A 93 22.63 3.24 -26.11
N GLY A 94 23.39 2.23 -25.70
CA GLY A 94 24.16 2.25 -24.46
C GLY A 94 23.49 1.44 -23.36
N VAL A 95 24.30 0.75 -22.56
CA VAL A 95 23.84 -0.17 -21.52
C VAL A 95 24.69 -0.01 -20.27
N PRO A 96 24.12 -0.22 -19.07
CA PRO A 96 24.89 -0.30 -17.84
C PRO A 96 25.89 -1.46 -17.90
N PRO A 97 26.96 -1.47 -17.07
CA PRO A 97 28.03 -2.48 -17.08
C PRO A 97 27.62 -3.95 -16.91
N CYS A 98 26.35 -4.24 -16.61
CA CYS A 98 25.82 -5.58 -16.47
C CYS A 98 24.60 -5.91 -17.33
N ALA A 99 24.24 -5.03 -18.27
CA ALA A 99 23.32 -5.39 -19.35
C ALA A 99 24.11 -5.57 -20.65
N GLN A 100 23.65 -6.46 -21.52
CA GLN A 100 24.23 -6.69 -22.84
C GLN A 100 23.50 -5.91 -23.92
N ASP A 101 22.19 -5.73 -23.76
CA ASP A 101 21.33 -5.02 -24.68
C ASP A 101 20.43 -3.98 -23.97
N ALA A 102 20.11 -2.89 -24.67
CA ALA A 102 19.28 -1.82 -24.14
C ALA A 102 17.84 -2.28 -23.83
N SER A 103 17.36 -3.33 -24.51
CA SER A 103 16.07 -3.97 -24.22
C SER A 103 15.98 -4.62 -22.85
N GLU A 104 17.10 -4.95 -22.20
CA GLU A 104 17.11 -5.43 -20.81
C GLU A 104 16.74 -4.33 -19.80
N VAL A 105 16.89 -3.06 -20.20
CA VAL A 105 16.50 -1.90 -19.40
C VAL A 105 15.14 -1.37 -19.83
N ALA A 106 14.75 -1.50 -21.10
CA ALA A 106 13.49 -0.95 -21.61
C ALA A 106 12.27 -1.47 -20.85
N GLY A 107 11.45 -0.55 -20.35
CA GLY A 107 10.31 -0.89 -19.49
C GLY A 107 10.70 -1.39 -18.09
N ASN A 108 11.95 -1.20 -17.66
CA ASN A 108 12.48 -1.77 -16.43
C ASN A 108 13.34 -0.78 -15.60
N ALA A 109 13.43 -1.05 -14.31
CA ALA A 109 14.42 -0.53 -13.39
C ALA A 109 15.00 -1.72 -12.61
N PHE A 110 16.30 -1.68 -12.29
CA PHE A 110 16.93 -2.79 -11.56
C PHE A 110 18.17 -2.36 -10.79
N TYR A 111 18.41 -3.04 -9.67
CA TYR A 111 19.74 -3.16 -9.06
C TYR A 111 20.44 -4.44 -9.52
N CYS A 112 21.71 -4.28 -9.86
CA CYS A 112 22.56 -5.31 -10.41
C CYS A 112 23.70 -5.65 -9.45
N SER A 113 23.56 -6.74 -8.70
CA SER A 113 24.50 -7.17 -7.66
C SER A 113 25.92 -7.49 -8.17
N THR A 114 26.06 -7.97 -9.41
CA THR A 114 27.38 -8.36 -9.96
C THR A 114 28.30 -7.18 -10.25
N LYS A 115 27.75 -5.99 -10.44
CA LYS A 115 28.48 -4.74 -10.71
C LYS A 115 28.18 -3.63 -9.71
N ASP A 116 27.25 -3.85 -8.79
CA ASP A 116 26.74 -2.87 -7.82
C ASP A 116 26.21 -1.60 -8.53
N VAL A 117 25.40 -1.81 -9.56
CA VAL A 117 24.83 -0.76 -10.44
C VAL A 117 23.33 -0.63 -10.20
N VAL A 118 22.80 0.58 -10.20
CA VAL A 118 21.36 0.83 -10.34
C VAL A 118 21.10 1.46 -11.71
N ALA A 119 20.16 0.91 -12.46
CA ALA A 119 19.80 1.40 -13.79
C ALA A 119 18.27 1.47 -13.93
N TRP A 120 17.80 2.43 -14.74
CA TRP A 120 16.38 2.59 -15.03
C TRP A 120 16.15 3.09 -16.45
N ASP A 121 15.01 2.74 -17.03
CA ASP A 121 14.51 3.32 -18.27
C ASP A 121 13.98 4.74 -18.02
N ALA A 122 14.72 5.70 -18.57
CA ALA A 122 14.47 7.13 -18.46
C ALA A 122 13.61 7.69 -19.61
N GLU A 123 13.21 6.89 -20.60
CA GLU A 123 12.35 7.34 -21.71
C GLU A 123 10.98 6.64 -21.76
N GLY A 124 10.90 5.41 -21.25
CA GLY A 124 9.67 4.61 -21.14
C GLY A 124 9.17 4.52 -19.71
N LEU A 125 9.67 3.54 -18.94
CA LEU A 125 9.12 3.15 -17.63
C LEU A 125 8.87 4.35 -16.70
N LEU A 126 9.92 5.08 -16.33
CA LEU A 126 9.77 6.12 -15.32
C LEU A 126 8.88 7.30 -15.79
N PRO A 127 9.06 7.85 -17.01
CA PRO A 127 8.11 8.84 -17.54
C PRO A 127 6.65 8.37 -17.57
N GLU A 128 6.39 7.11 -17.94
CA GLU A 128 5.03 6.55 -17.96
C GLU A 128 4.43 6.45 -16.55
N LEU A 129 5.20 5.94 -15.59
CA LEU A 129 4.78 5.88 -14.19
C LEU A 129 4.52 7.28 -13.63
N GLN A 130 5.43 8.23 -13.85
CA GLN A 130 5.24 9.62 -13.43
C GLN A 130 3.98 10.23 -14.04
N GLY A 131 3.72 9.98 -15.31
CA GLY A 131 2.54 10.49 -16.00
C GLY A 131 1.22 9.95 -15.44
N LYS A 132 1.19 8.68 -15.01
CA LYS A 132 0.00 8.03 -14.43
C LYS A 132 -0.18 8.30 -12.94
N TYR A 133 0.91 8.30 -12.17
CA TYR A 133 0.90 8.19 -10.71
C TYR A 133 1.56 9.37 -9.98
N GLY A 134 2.06 10.36 -10.72
CA GLY A 134 2.68 11.56 -10.17
C GLY A 134 4.13 11.36 -9.74
N ASP A 135 4.71 12.38 -9.14
CA ASP A 135 6.16 12.46 -8.92
C ASP A 135 6.69 11.43 -7.92
N PHE A 136 5.91 11.10 -6.88
CA PHE A 136 6.40 10.27 -5.77
C PHE A 136 6.57 8.77 -6.12
N VAL A 137 5.97 8.30 -7.23
CA VAL A 137 6.20 6.92 -7.69
C VAL A 137 7.66 6.69 -8.12
N ILE A 138 8.34 7.73 -8.62
CA ILE A 138 9.74 7.65 -9.06
C ILE A 138 10.67 7.26 -7.90
N PRO A 139 10.73 8.03 -6.79
CA PRO A 139 11.55 7.66 -5.64
C PRO A 139 11.19 6.27 -5.07
N VAL A 140 9.91 5.87 -5.12
CA VAL A 140 9.48 4.54 -4.65
C VAL A 140 10.09 3.41 -5.48
N VAL A 141 10.12 3.52 -6.81
CA VAL A 141 10.80 2.54 -7.67
C VAL A 141 12.29 2.45 -7.31
N LEU A 142 12.97 3.59 -7.15
CA LEU A 142 14.38 3.58 -6.77
C LEU A 142 14.61 2.99 -5.36
N ALA A 143 13.68 3.21 -4.43
CA ALA A 143 13.75 2.64 -3.08
C ALA A 143 13.58 1.11 -3.09
N HIS A 144 12.75 0.58 -4.00
CA HIS A 144 12.64 -0.85 -4.26
C HIS A 144 13.99 -1.42 -4.76
N GLU A 145 14.62 -0.78 -5.75
CA GLU A 145 15.94 -1.22 -6.22
C GLU A 145 17.01 -1.17 -5.12
N TRP A 146 16.91 -0.21 -4.21
CA TRP A 146 17.76 -0.17 -3.03
C TRP A 146 17.50 -1.31 -2.06
N GLY A 147 16.28 -1.84 -2.00
CA GLY A 147 15.95 -3.07 -1.29
C GLY A 147 16.83 -4.25 -1.76
N HIS A 148 17.01 -4.42 -3.07
CA HIS A 148 17.93 -5.43 -3.61
C HIS A 148 19.40 -5.12 -3.31
N ALA A 149 19.78 -3.84 -3.28
CA ALA A 149 21.11 -3.44 -2.85
C ALA A 149 21.37 -3.87 -1.39
N VAL A 150 20.40 -3.69 -0.49
CA VAL A 150 20.45 -4.14 0.90
C VAL A 150 20.51 -5.66 1.01
N GLN A 151 19.71 -6.37 0.22
CA GLN A 151 19.73 -7.84 0.15
C GLN A 151 21.08 -8.40 -0.27
N SER A 152 21.73 -7.75 -1.25
CA SER A 152 23.07 -8.13 -1.71
C SER A 152 24.10 -7.99 -0.58
N ARG A 153 24.03 -6.89 0.17
CA ARG A 153 24.92 -6.58 1.30
C ARG A 153 24.69 -7.52 2.50
N SER A 154 23.43 -7.84 2.79
CA SER A 154 23.06 -8.74 3.89
C SER A 154 23.14 -10.22 3.54
N HIS A 155 23.52 -10.55 2.30
CA HIS A 155 23.53 -11.91 1.76
C HIS A 155 22.19 -12.63 1.88
N PHE A 156 21.10 -11.89 1.66
CA PHE A 156 19.75 -12.43 1.73
C PHE A 156 19.49 -13.46 0.63
N THR A 157 19.00 -14.63 1.01
CA THR A 157 18.66 -15.73 0.10
C THR A 157 17.23 -16.20 0.37
N ALA A 158 16.40 -16.11 -0.66
CA ALA A 158 15.01 -16.56 -0.69
C ALA A 158 14.60 -16.80 -2.16
N ARG A 159 13.38 -17.29 -2.40
CA ARG A 159 12.75 -17.31 -3.73
C ARG A 159 12.62 -15.89 -4.29
N THR A 160 12.50 -15.77 -5.62
CA THR A 160 12.40 -14.46 -6.29
C THR A 160 11.30 -13.62 -5.67
N VAL A 161 10.07 -14.11 -5.63
CA VAL A 161 8.93 -13.36 -5.05
C VAL A 161 9.20 -12.86 -3.63
N THR A 162 9.84 -13.65 -2.77
CA THR A 162 10.14 -13.21 -1.40
C THR A 162 11.19 -12.10 -1.37
N LYS A 163 12.16 -12.11 -2.29
CA LYS A 163 13.10 -11.01 -2.46
C LYS A 163 12.40 -9.74 -2.94
N GLU A 164 11.51 -9.86 -3.91
CA GLU A 164 10.72 -8.74 -4.44
C GLU A 164 9.84 -8.12 -3.34
N LEU A 165 9.13 -8.94 -2.56
CA LEU A 165 8.31 -8.46 -1.44
C LEU A 165 9.16 -7.83 -0.33
N GLN A 166 10.32 -8.39 -0.01
CA GLN A 166 11.20 -7.74 0.97
C GLN A 166 11.76 -6.40 0.44
N ALA A 167 12.01 -6.28 -0.86
CA ALA A 167 12.42 -5.03 -1.49
C ALA A 167 11.29 -3.99 -1.43
N ASP A 168 10.04 -4.37 -1.72
CA ASP A 168 8.85 -3.52 -1.52
C ASP A 168 8.71 -3.09 -0.04
N CYS A 169 8.94 -3.99 0.90
CA CYS A 169 8.93 -3.66 2.34
C CYS A 169 10.00 -2.61 2.69
N PHE A 170 11.23 -2.79 2.22
CA PHE A 170 12.27 -1.79 2.44
C PHE A 170 11.95 -0.44 1.77
N ALA A 171 11.32 -0.46 0.58
CA ALA A 171 10.85 0.75 -0.08
C ALA A 171 9.78 1.48 0.74
N GLY A 172 8.86 0.74 1.38
CA GLY A 172 7.87 1.30 2.30
C GLY A 172 8.50 1.95 3.53
N ALA A 173 9.46 1.25 4.16
CA ALA A 173 10.19 1.75 5.33
C ALA A 173 10.94 3.05 5.04
N TRP A 174 11.60 3.13 3.88
CA TRP A 174 12.24 4.35 3.42
C TRP A 174 11.21 5.44 3.07
N SER A 175 10.09 5.08 2.45
CA SER A 175 9.05 6.05 2.08
C SER A 175 8.44 6.75 3.30
N LYS A 176 8.31 6.05 4.44
CA LYS A 176 7.92 6.65 5.72
C LYS A 176 8.93 7.71 6.18
N HIS A 177 10.22 7.38 6.11
CA HIS A 177 11.31 8.31 6.43
C HIS A 177 11.29 9.53 5.51
N ALA A 178 11.22 9.31 4.20
CA ALA A 178 11.23 10.36 3.18
C ALA A 178 10.07 11.36 3.37
N LYS A 179 8.90 10.86 3.76
CA LYS A 179 7.74 11.69 4.13
C LYS A 179 7.97 12.44 5.44
N ASP A 180 8.39 11.77 6.51
CA ASP A 180 8.51 12.36 7.85
C ASP A 180 9.62 13.42 7.94
N GLU A 181 10.75 13.20 7.27
CA GLU A 181 11.87 14.16 7.20
C GLU A 181 11.66 15.24 6.14
N GLY A 182 10.56 15.17 5.37
CA GLY A 182 10.21 16.14 4.34
C GLY A 182 11.18 16.16 3.15
N VAL A 183 11.83 15.02 2.87
CA VAL A 183 12.67 14.79 1.69
C VAL A 183 11.84 15.07 0.44
N PHE A 184 10.63 14.49 0.41
CA PHE A 184 9.61 14.78 -0.59
C PHE A 184 8.37 15.35 0.11
N LYS A 185 7.68 16.27 -0.57
CA LYS A 185 6.36 16.73 -0.10
C LYS A 185 5.33 15.69 -0.49
N VAL A 186 5.07 14.75 0.41
CA VAL A 186 4.16 13.64 0.18
C VAL A 186 2.85 13.90 0.92
N SER A 187 1.78 14.11 0.17
CA SER A 187 0.41 14.13 0.68
C SER A 187 -0.15 12.69 0.78
N ALA A 188 -1.31 12.53 1.42
CA ALA A 188 -2.00 11.23 1.41
C ALA A 188 -2.36 10.79 -0.02
N ALA A 189 -2.73 11.74 -0.89
CA ALA A 189 -3.01 11.44 -2.29
C ALA A 189 -1.77 10.95 -3.06
N ASP A 190 -0.58 11.49 -2.74
CA ASP A 190 0.67 11.03 -3.37
C ASP A 190 1.06 9.61 -2.92
N LEU A 191 0.71 9.22 -1.69
CA LEU A 191 0.86 7.82 -1.23
C LEU A 191 -0.13 6.90 -1.94
N ASP A 192 -1.38 7.35 -2.12
CA ASP A 192 -2.40 6.58 -2.83
C ASP A 192 -1.97 6.30 -4.29
N THR A 193 -1.49 7.34 -4.99
CA THR A 193 -1.03 7.17 -6.37
C THR A 193 0.25 6.35 -6.47
N ALA A 194 1.17 6.47 -5.51
CA ALA A 194 2.36 5.62 -5.46
C ALA A 194 2.01 4.13 -5.25
N LEU A 195 1.07 3.80 -4.34
CA LEU A 195 0.56 2.44 -4.21
C LEU A 195 -0.11 1.95 -5.51
N ALA A 196 -0.81 2.83 -6.23
CA ALA A 196 -1.42 2.46 -7.50
C ALA A 196 -0.36 2.16 -8.57
N GLY A 197 0.81 2.81 -8.50
CA GLY A 197 1.97 2.48 -9.31
C GLY A 197 2.58 1.11 -8.98
N ILE A 198 2.72 0.78 -7.69
CA ILE A 198 3.16 -0.57 -7.25
C ILE A 198 2.18 -1.64 -7.76
N LEU A 199 0.89 -1.35 -7.67
CA LEU A 199 -0.17 -2.21 -8.19
C LEU A 199 -0.11 -2.38 -9.72
N ASP A 200 0.28 -1.35 -10.50
CA ASP A 200 0.42 -1.46 -11.96
C ASP A 200 1.59 -2.37 -12.37
N LEU A 201 2.62 -2.47 -11.52
CA LEU A 201 3.84 -3.26 -11.75
C LEU A 201 3.74 -4.70 -11.24
N ARG A 202 2.55 -5.16 -10.85
CA ARG A 202 2.31 -6.54 -10.37
C ARG A 202 2.49 -7.58 -11.47
N ASP A 203 2.63 -8.84 -11.06
CA ASP A 203 2.57 -9.96 -12.01
C ASP A 203 1.17 -10.13 -12.62
N THR A 204 1.11 -10.74 -13.80
CA THR A 204 -0.18 -11.09 -14.41
C THR A 204 -0.91 -12.12 -13.54
N PRO A 205 -2.25 -12.02 -13.36
CA PRO A 205 -3.01 -13.03 -12.64
C PRO A 205 -2.71 -14.47 -13.10
N GLY A 206 -2.46 -15.34 -12.13
CA GLY A 206 -2.09 -16.74 -12.36
C GLY A 206 -0.60 -17.00 -12.56
N THR A 207 0.26 -15.97 -12.45
CA THR A 207 1.72 -16.17 -12.40
C THR A 207 2.10 -16.92 -11.12
N SER A 208 2.96 -17.93 -11.25
CA SER A 208 3.33 -18.78 -10.11
C SER A 208 4.33 -18.09 -9.18
N ASN A 209 4.20 -18.29 -7.87
CA ASN A 209 5.09 -17.71 -6.86
C ASN A 209 6.53 -18.28 -6.90
N ILE A 210 6.74 -19.36 -7.66
CA ILE A 210 8.06 -19.95 -7.92
C ILE A 210 8.62 -19.57 -9.29
N ASP A 211 7.94 -18.71 -10.07
CA ASP A 211 8.51 -18.19 -11.32
C ASP A 211 9.82 -17.43 -11.00
N PRO A 212 10.93 -17.70 -11.71
CA PRO A 212 12.18 -16.99 -11.48
C PRO A 212 12.09 -15.48 -11.72
N ASN A 213 11.05 -14.99 -12.41
CA ASN A 213 10.77 -13.59 -12.69
C ASN A 213 9.51 -13.07 -11.94
N ALA A 214 9.01 -13.80 -10.93
CA ALA A 214 7.84 -13.37 -10.16
C ALA A 214 8.15 -12.12 -9.32
N HIS A 215 7.37 -11.06 -9.49
CA HIS A 215 7.34 -9.88 -8.63
C HIS A 215 6.35 -10.06 -7.45
N GLY A 216 5.30 -10.85 -7.65
CA GLY A 216 4.18 -11.02 -6.72
C GLY A 216 2.88 -10.36 -7.18
N SER A 217 1.78 -10.76 -6.54
CA SER A 217 0.47 -10.16 -6.76
C SER A 217 0.45 -8.69 -6.30
N GLY A 218 -0.49 -7.91 -6.82
CA GLY A 218 -0.70 -6.54 -6.36
C GLY A 218 -0.95 -6.47 -4.85
N PHE A 219 -1.74 -7.40 -4.34
CA PHE A 219 -2.04 -7.57 -2.93
C PHE A 219 -0.79 -7.83 -2.11
N ASP A 220 0.07 -8.76 -2.50
CA ASP A 220 1.29 -9.08 -1.75
C ASP A 220 2.27 -7.90 -1.76
N ARG A 221 2.45 -7.25 -2.92
CA ARG A 221 3.37 -6.13 -3.10
C ARG A 221 2.96 -4.90 -2.31
N VAL A 222 1.70 -4.46 -2.44
CA VAL A 222 1.13 -3.38 -1.62
C VAL A 222 1.18 -3.75 -0.14
N SER A 223 0.93 -5.02 0.18
CA SER A 223 1.01 -5.52 1.55
C SER A 223 2.39 -5.34 2.15
N ALA A 224 3.42 -5.74 1.42
CA ALA A 224 4.79 -5.65 1.88
C ALA A 224 5.24 -4.20 2.00
N PHE A 225 4.91 -3.35 1.04
CA PHE A 225 5.19 -1.92 1.11
C PHE A 225 4.57 -1.27 2.36
N GLN A 226 3.29 -1.53 2.63
CA GLN A 226 2.63 -1.00 3.83
C GLN A 226 3.23 -1.56 5.13
N ASP A 227 3.62 -2.85 5.15
CA ASP A 227 4.26 -3.47 6.32
C ASP A 227 5.56 -2.75 6.69
N GLY A 228 6.40 -2.45 5.70
CA GLY A 228 7.62 -1.67 5.92
C GLY A 228 7.35 -0.22 6.30
N PHE A 229 6.36 0.42 5.69
CA PHE A 229 5.98 1.81 6.01
C PHE A 229 5.51 1.97 7.46
N ASP A 230 4.74 1.00 7.95
CA ASP A 230 4.16 1.02 9.30
C ASP A 230 5.16 0.53 10.36
N ASN A 231 5.94 -0.51 10.06
CA ASN A 231 6.75 -1.22 11.05
C ASN A 231 8.27 -1.01 10.90
N GLY A 232 8.69 -0.27 9.86
CA GLY A 232 10.08 0.05 9.60
C GLY A 232 10.92 -1.13 9.08
N PRO A 233 12.22 -0.89 8.83
CA PRO A 233 13.07 -1.88 8.15
C PRO A 233 13.40 -3.09 9.02
N GLN A 234 13.20 -3.01 10.34
CA GLN A 234 13.37 -4.13 11.26
C GLN A 234 12.39 -5.27 10.96
N ARG A 235 11.15 -4.94 10.61
CA ARG A 235 10.13 -5.92 10.23
C ARG A 235 10.45 -6.62 8.90
N CYS A 236 10.97 -5.85 7.93
CA CYS A 236 11.36 -6.36 6.62
C CYS A 236 12.52 -7.37 6.70
N LYS A 237 13.47 -7.18 7.63
CA LYS A 237 14.58 -8.12 7.85
C LYS A 237 14.11 -9.54 8.17
N ASP A 238 12.96 -9.70 8.81
CA ASP A 238 12.45 -10.99 9.24
C ASP A 238 11.80 -11.79 8.10
N TYR A 239 11.63 -11.19 6.92
CA TYR A 239 11.08 -11.85 5.74
C TYR A 239 11.92 -13.06 5.35
N ARG A 240 11.23 -14.13 4.98
CA ARG A 240 11.81 -15.38 4.50
C ARG A 240 10.76 -16.09 3.65
N ASP A 241 11.18 -17.15 2.96
CA ASP A 241 10.25 -17.96 2.19
C ASP A 241 9.03 -18.34 3.05
N ASP A 242 7.83 -18.10 2.50
CA ASP A 242 6.53 -18.36 3.12
C ASP A 242 6.17 -17.46 4.33
N GLU A 243 7.00 -16.45 4.65
CA GLU A 243 6.72 -15.46 5.71
C GLU A 243 7.15 -14.03 5.31
N PRO A 244 6.20 -13.13 4.95
CA PRO A 244 4.76 -13.34 4.91
C PRO A 244 4.35 -14.38 3.85
N MET A 245 3.20 -15.01 4.06
CA MET A 245 2.62 -15.93 3.08
C MET A 245 2.38 -15.17 1.77
N VAL A 246 2.86 -15.74 0.66
CA VAL A 246 2.56 -15.25 -0.68
C VAL A 246 1.30 -15.93 -1.16
N LEU A 247 0.28 -15.16 -1.50
CA LEU A 247 -1.00 -15.72 -1.88
C LEU A 247 -1.03 -16.05 -3.38
N GLU A 248 -0.79 -17.31 -3.70
CA GLU A 248 -0.99 -17.86 -5.05
C GLU A 248 -2.31 -18.61 -5.10
N LEU A 249 -3.26 -18.08 -5.88
CA LEU A 249 -4.54 -18.71 -6.16
C LEU A 249 -4.46 -19.41 -7.53
N PRO A 250 -5.06 -20.61 -7.71
CA PRO A 250 -5.27 -21.19 -9.03
C PRO A 250 -6.55 -20.63 -9.66
N PHE A 251 -6.61 -20.58 -10.99
CA PHE A 251 -7.91 -20.41 -11.68
C PHE A 251 -8.84 -21.58 -11.36
N ASN A 252 -10.14 -21.29 -11.28
CA ASN A 252 -11.15 -22.28 -10.91
C ASN A 252 -11.35 -23.34 -12.00
N ASP A 253 -11.32 -22.92 -13.27
CA ASP A 253 -11.41 -23.78 -14.45
C ASP A 253 -10.84 -23.07 -15.71
N GLU A 254 -10.96 -23.72 -16.87
CA GLU A 254 -10.49 -23.17 -18.16
C GLU A 254 -11.29 -21.93 -18.62
N GLU A 255 -12.57 -21.83 -18.26
CA GLU A 255 -13.42 -20.67 -18.61
C GLU A 255 -13.03 -19.46 -17.77
N ASP A 256 -12.71 -19.68 -16.50
CA ASP A 256 -12.16 -18.70 -15.57
C ASP A 256 -10.83 -18.13 -16.05
N ALA A 257 -9.88 -19.02 -16.38
CA ALA A 257 -8.61 -18.63 -16.97
C ALA A 257 -8.79 -17.86 -18.30
N ALA A 258 -9.75 -18.26 -19.14
CA ALA A 258 -10.03 -17.58 -20.41
C ALA A 258 -10.62 -16.17 -20.23
N ARG A 259 -11.30 -15.92 -19.10
CA ARG A 259 -11.80 -14.60 -18.70
C ARG A 259 -10.75 -13.77 -17.95
N GLY A 260 -9.57 -14.34 -17.68
CA GLY A 260 -8.55 -13.69 -16.86
C GLY A 260 -8.93 -13.59 -15.39
N GLY A 261 -9.90 -14.41 -14.95
CA GLY A 261 -10.44 -14.44 -13.59
C GLY A 261 -11.76 -13.70 -13.38
N ASP A 262 -12.08 -12.75 -14.25
CA ASP A 262 -13.27 -11.90 -14.10
C ASP A 262 -14.60 -12.65 -14.32
N ALA A 263 -15.41 -12.85 -13.28
CA ALA A 263 -16.79 -13.31 -13.45
C ALA A 263 -17.62 -12.31 -14.26
N PRO A 264 -18.64 -12.75 -15.01
CA PRO A 264 -19.52 -11.83 -15.74
C PRO A 264 -20.17 -10.80 -14.82
N TYR A 265 -20.21 -9.53 -15.25
CA TYR A 265 -20.80 -8.43 -14.48
C TYR A 265 -22.18 -8.76 -13.91
N ASP A 266 -23.08 -9.30 -14.74
CA ASP A 266 -24.43 -9.67 -14.31
C ASP A 266 -24.43 -10.76 -13.20
N SER A 267 -23.44 -11.64 -13.18
CA SER A 267 -23.30 -12.63 -12.11
C SER A 267 -22.90 -11.95 -10.80
N ILE A 268 -21.95 -11.02 -10.82
CA ILE A 268 -21.51 -10.29 -9.62
C ILE A 268 -22.66 -9.50 -9.02
N VAL A 269 -23.30 -8.67 -9.81
CA VAL A 269 -24.25 -7.67 -9.31
C VAL A 269 -25.54 -8.28 -8.82
N ASN A 270 -25.90 -9.45 -9.37
CA ASN A 270 -27.04 -10.20 -8.91
C ASN A 270 -26.67 -11.17 -7.79
N GLY A 271 -25.48 -11.77 -7.79
CA GLY A 271 -25.14 -12.85 -6.86
C GLY A 271 -24.42 -12.40 -5.59
N VAL A 272 -23.50 -11.43 -5.65
CA VAL A 272 -22.75 -10.96 -4.47
C VAL A 272 -23.67 -10.45 -3.36
N PRO A 273 -24.75 -9.70 -3.63
CA PRO A 273 -25.68 -9.31 -2.57
C PRO A 273 -26.29 -10.50 -1.82
N TYR A 274 -26.64 -11.59 -2.49
CA TYR A 274 -27.14 -12.80 -1.82
C TYR A 274 -26.05 -13.51 -1.03
N ASP A 275 -24.83 -13.55 -1.57
CA ASP A 275 -23.69 -14.17 -0.89
C ASP A 275 -23.27 -13.40 0.37
N LEU A 276 -23.37 -12.06 0.34
CA LEU A 276 -23.17 -11.18 1.49
C LEU A 276 -24.25 -11.38 2.56
N GLU A 277 -25.52 -11.49 2.18
CA GLU A 277 -26.59 -11.86 3.11
C GLU A 277 -26.28 -13.19 3.80
N ASP A 278 -25.91 -14.22 3.04
CA ASP A 278 -25.49 -15.51 3.58
C ASP A 278 -24.29 -15.38 4.54
N TYR A 279 -23.23 -14.69 4.12
CA TYR A 279 -22.04 -14.43 4.93
C TYR A 279 -22.40 -13.81 6.29
N TRP A 280 -23.25 -12.78 6.30
CA TRP A 280 -23.64 -12.13 7.55
C TRP A 280 -24.52 -13.01 8.44
N THR A 281 -25.30 -13.95 7.89
CA THR A 281 -26.00 -14.94 8.74
C THR A 281 -25.06 -15.83 9.54
N HIS A 282 -23.83 -16.03 9.08
CA HIS A 282 -22.80 -16.79 9.77
C HIS A 282 -21.98 -15.92 10.72
N VAL A 283 -21.52 -14.76 10.26
CA VAL A 283 -20.59 -13.91 11.03
C VAL A 283 -21.28 -13.05 12.08
N TYR A 284 -22.46 -12.50 11.80
CA TYR A 284 -23.15 -11.62 12.75
C TYR A 284 -23.44 -12.28 14.11
N PRO A 285 -23.91 -13.56 14.17
CA PRO A 285 -24.06 -14.26 15.44
C PRO A 285 -22.75 -14.44 16.21
N GLU A 286 -21.62 -14.62 15.52
CA GLU A 286 -20.29 -14.74 16.15
C GLU A 286 -19.88 -13.42 16.81
N LEU A 287 -20.13 -12.29 16.13
CA LEU A 287 -19.81 -10.95 16.64
C LEU A 287 -20.73 -10.47 17.77
N THR A 288 -21.96 -11.01 17.87
CA THR A 288 -23.01 -10.54 18.79
C THR A 288 -23.36 -11.52 19.89
N ALA A 289 -22.58 -12.59 20.05
CA ALA A 289 -22.88 -13.68 20.99
C ALA A 289 -24.27 -14.33 20.77
N GLY A 290 -24.65 -14.48 19.49
CA GLY A 290 -25.79 -15.31 19.06
C GLY A 290 -27.00 -14.55 18.51
N GLU A 291 -26.94 -13.22 18.34
CA GLU A 291 -28.03 -12.50 17.67
C GLU A 291 -28.07 -12.86 16.18
N GLN A 292 -29.27 -13.01 15.64
CA GLN A 292 -29.45 -13.34 14.23
C GLN A 292 -29.27 -12.10 13.37
N TRP A 293 -28.62 -12.26 12.21
CA TRP A 293 -28.49 -11.21 11.21
C TRP A 293 -29.87 -10.70 10.77
N PRO A 294 -30.19 -9.41 11.00
CA PRO A 294 -31.35 -8.78 10.38
C PRO A 294 -30.98 -8.44 8.92
N PRO A 295 -31.60 -9.06 7.90
CA PRO A 295 -31.25 -8.81 6.50
C PRO A 295 -31.36 -7.33 6.13
N VAL A 296 -30.56 -6.86 5.18
CA VAL A 296 -30.72 -5.52 4.61
C VAL A 296 -32.04 -5.46 3.86
N ARG A 297 -32.83 -4.39 4.04
CA ARG A 297 -34.19 -4.29 3.45
C ARG A 297 -34.18 -4.43 1.93
N GLY A 298 -33.11 -4.00 1.27
CA GLY A 298 -32.92 -4.25 -0.16
C GLY A 298 -31.66 -3.62 -0.75
N ILE A 299 -31.44 -3.96 -2.03
CA ILE A 299 -30.47 -3.31 -2.91
C ILE A 299 -31.22 -2.64 -4.06
N GLU A 300 -30.99 -1.35 -4.26
CA GLU A 300 -31.69 -0.51 -5.23
C GLU A 300 -30.72 -0.01 -6.30
N ALA A 301 -30.75 -0.66 -7.47
CA ALA A 301 -30.08 -0.13 -8.66
C ALA A 301 -30.80 1.12 -9.16
N TYR A 302 -30.06 2.19 -9.43
CA TYR A 302 -30.64 3.42 -9.96
C TYR A 302 -29.91 3.95 -11.20
N HIS A 303 -30.61 4.79 -11.94
CA HIS A 303 -30.00 5.61 -12.98
C HIS A 303 -29.47 6.90 -12.33
N PRO A 304 -28.22 7.32 -12.59
CA PRO A 304 -27.61 8.47 -11.93
C PRO A 304 -28.30 9.81 -12.23
N ASP A 305 -29.11 9.87 -13.29
CA ASP A 305 -29.98 11.03 -13.62
C ASP A 305 -31.30 11.03 -12.83
N SER A 306 -31.55 9.99 -12.03
CA SER A 306 -32.74 9.82 -11.20
C SER A 306 -32.37 9.07 -9.91
N PRO A 307 -31.47 9.65 -9.09
CA PRO A 307 -31.02 9.03 -7.86
C PRO A 307 -32.17 8.90 -6.86
N PRO A 308 -32.18 7.85 -6.02
CA PRO A 308 -33.22 7.64 -5.02
C PRO A 308 -33.06 8.62 -3.84
N MET A 309 -34.03 8.57 -2.92
CA MET A 309 -33.97 9.31 -1.67
C MET A 309 -33.41 8.43 -0.56
N CYS A 310 -32.63 9.01 0.34
CA CYS A 310 -32.20 8.38 1.58
C CYS A 310 -32.54 9.27 2.77
N GLY A 311 -33.42 8.82 3.67
CA GLY A 311 -33.84 9.60 4.85
C GLY A 311 -34.44 10.96 4.52
N GLY A 312 -35.05 11.11 3.34
CA GLY A 312 -35.56 12.39 2.83
C GLY A 312 -34.52 13.32 2.20
N GLN A 313 -33.28 12.88 2.02
CA GLN A 313 -32.23 13.58 1.27
C GLN A 313 -31.99 12.90 -0.10
N SER A 314 -31.65 13.69 -1.12
CA SER A 314 -31.31 13.15 -2.45
C SER A 314 -29.94 12.49 -2.42
N ALA A 315 -29.81 11.31 -3.04
CA ALA A 315 -28.52 10.63 -3.23
C ALA A 315 -27.75 11.12 -4.46
N GLU A 316 -28.02 12.34 -4.92
CA GLU A 316 -27.30 12.97 -6.04
C GLU A 316 -25.80 13.05 -5.76
N GLY A 317 -24.98 12.66 -6.74
CA GLY A 317 -23.52 12.64 -6.63
C GLY A 317 -22.94 11.36 -6.02
N TYR A 318 -23.75 10.50 -5.41
CA TYR A 318 -23.31 9.19 -4.94
C TYR A 318 -23.36 8.17 -6.09
N ALA A 319 -22.35 7.31 -6.15
CA ALA A 319 -22.32 6.15 -7.05
C ALA A 319 -22.71 4.85 -6.34
N LEU A 320 -22.49 4.79 -5.03
CA LEU A 320 -22.77 3.65 -4.16
C LEU A 320 -22.88 4.16 -2.72
N PHE A 321 -23.87 3.68 -1.97
CA PHE A 321 -24.05 4.05 -0.56
C PHE A 321 -24.95 3.04 0.18
N TYR A 322 -24.77 2.95 1.50
CA TYR A 322 -25.76 2.36 2.40
C TYR A 322 -26.61 3.46 3.05
N CYS A 323 -27.93 3.37 2.84
CA CYS A 323 -28.89 4.29 3.44
C CYS A 323 -29.34 3.82 4.82
N VAL A 324 -28.75 4.37 5.87
CA VAL A 324 -29.07 4.01 7.27
C VAL A 324 -30.57 4.20 7.62
N PRO A 325 -31.23 5.34 7.32
CA PRO A 325 -32.61 5.55 7.74
C PRO A 325 -33.64 4.62 7.08
N ASP A 326 -33.39 4.22 5.83
CA ASP A 326 -34.30 3.41 5.02
C ASP A 326 -33.82 1.95 4.82
N ASP A 327 -32.66 1.62 5.40
CA ASP A 327 -31.97 0.31 5.43
C ASP A 327 -31.82 -0.35 4.05
N TYR A 328 -31.29 0.36 3.05
CA TYR A 328 -31.03 -0.22 1.73
C TYR A 328 -29.67 0.20 1.16
N VAL A 329 -29.10 -0.61 0.27
CA VAL A 329 -27.89 -0.26 -0.49
C VAL A 329 -28.32 0.31 -1.84
N GLY A 330 -28.00 1.58 -2.10
CA GLY A 330 -28.24 2.22 -3.39
C GLY A 330 -26.98 2.22 -4.24
N TRP A 331 -27.10 1.92 -5.53
CA TRP A 331 -25.93 1.91 -6.43
C TRP A 331 -26.25 2.26 -7.90
N ASP A 332 -25.34 2.98 -8.56
CA ASP A 332 -25.41 3.34 -9.98
C ASP A 332 -24.97 2.16 -10.85
N ASN A 333 -25.95 1.39 -11.29
CA ASN A 333 -25.77 0.22 -12.16
C ASN A 333 -25.76 0.59 -13.67
N VAL A 334 -25.61 1.87 -14.03
CA VAL A 334 -25.69 2.33 -15.42
C VAL A 334 -24.38 2.95 -15.89
N ARG A 335 -23.73 3.77 -15.05
CA ARG A 335 -22.47 4.43 -15.39
C ARG A 335 -21.34 3.99 -14.48
N ALA A 336 -21.44 4.22 -13.18
CA ALA A 336 -20.33 4.04 -12.25
C ALA A 336 -19.93 2.56 -12.08
N MET A 337 -20.85 1.68 -11.70
CA MET A 337 -20.52 0.27 -11.44
C MET A 337 -20.06 -0.49 -12.68
N PRO A 338 -20.63 -0.27 -13.89
CA PRO A 338 -20.07 -0.82 -15.12
C PRO A 338 -18.66 -0.29 -15.45
N GLU A 339 -18.32 0.94 -15.07
CA GLU A 339 -16.97 1.48 -15.26
C GLU A 339 -15.97 0.90 -14.24
N VAL A 340 -16.39 0.77 -12.98
CA VAL A 340 -15.63 0.05 -11.95
C VAL A 340 -15.32 -1.36 -12.43
N TYR A 341 -16.29 -2.08 -12.97
CA TYR A 341 -16.06 -3.42 -13.54
C TYR A 341 -15.06 -3.40 -14.69
N ARG A 342 -15.24 -2.52 -15.69
CA ARG A 342 -14.34 -2.47 -16.86
C ARG A 342 -12.90 -2.13 -16.51
N GLN A 343 -12.69 -1.25 -15.54
CA GLN A 343 -11.36 -0.80 -15.16
C GLN A 343 -10.76 -1.67 -14.04
N GLY A 344 -11.61 -2.18 -13.15
CA GLY A 344 -11.24 -2.76 -11.87
C GLY A 344 -11.35 -4.27 -11.83
N GLY A 345 -12.26 -4.86 -12.60
CA GLY A 345 -12.60 -6.27 -12.56
C GLY A 345 -13.87 -6.56 -11.75
N ASP A 346 -14.20 -7.83 -11.65
CA ASP A 346 -15.41 -8.36 -11.02
C ASP A 346 -15.40 -8.16 -9.50
N TYR A 347 -14.26 -8.39 -8.87
CA TYR A 347 -14.07 -8.34 -7.43
C TYR A 347 -13.90 -6.91 -6.90
N ALA A 348 -13.55 -5.96 -7.78
CA ALA A 348 -13.63 -4.54 -7.48
C ALA A 348 -15.07 -4.14 -7.12
N VAL A 349 -16.05 -4.61 -7.89
CA VAL A 349 -17.49 -4.36 -7.62
C VAL A 349 -17.92 -5.10 -6.35
N ALA A 350 -17.49 -6.37 -6.19
CA ALA A 350 -17.82 -7.17 -5.01
C ALA A 350 -17.32 -6.51 -3.72
N THR A 351 -16.09 -6.01 -3.72
CA THR A 351 -15.47 -5.33 -2.56
C THR A 351 -16.25 -4.08 -2.17
N LEU A 352 -16.63 -3.24 -3.14
CA LEU A 352 -17.39 -2.03 -2.85
C LEU A 352 -18.79 -2.32 -2.28
N LEU A 353 -19.47 -3.35 -2.80
CA LEU A 353 -20.74 -3.84 -2.26
C LEU A 353 -20.57 -4.39 -0.83
N ALA A 354 -19.51 -5.18 -0.60
CA ALA A 354 -19.18 -5.74 0.71
C ALA A 354 -18.93 -4.64 1.75
N THR A 355 -18.28 -3.53 1.37
CA THR A 355 -18.15 -2.36 2.25
C THR A 355 -19.53 -1.82 2.68
N GLN A 356 -20.52 -1.77 1.78
CA GLN A 356 -21.86 -1.26 2.16
C GLN A 356 -22.58 -2.19 3.14
N TYR A 357 -22.42 -3.49 2.99
CA TYR A 357 -22.93 -4.47 3.95
C TYR A 357 -22.16 -4.41 5.29
N GLY A 358 -20.86 -4.09 5.26
CA GLY A 358 -20.08 -3.76 6.45
C GLY A 358 -20.66 -2.57 7.22
N LEU A 359 -21.03 -1.49 6.53
CA LEU A 359 -21.71 -0.33 7.13
C LEU A 359 -23.08 -0.72 7.73
N ALA A 360 -23.84 -1.56 7.04
CA ALA A 360 -25.10 -2.10 7.54
C ALA A 360 -24.94 -2.91 8.82
N ALA A 361 -23.88 -3.73 8.90
CA ALA A 361 -23.55 -4.50 10.09
C ALA A 361 -23.09 -3.62 11.25
N LEU A 362 -22.17 -2.68 11.02
CA LEU A 362 -21.73 -1.71 12.02
C LEU A 362 -22.89 -0.88 12.57
N THR A 363 -23.82 -0.48 11.72
CA THR A 363 -25.06 0.22 12.12
C THR A 363 -25.91 -0.63 13.07
N ARG A 364 -26.09 -1.92 12.77
CA ARG A 364 -26.84 -2.86 13.64
C ARG A 364 -26.13 -3.13 14.97
N LEU A 365 -24.79 -3.12 14.94
CA LEU A 365 -23.93 -3.24 16.12
C LEU A 365 -23.87 -1.96 16.98
N GLY A 366 -24.45 -0.86 16.48
CA GLY A 366 -24.48 0.42 17.18
C GLY A 366 -23.16 1.18 17.14
N ASP A 367 -22.37 1.04 16.06
CA ASP A 367 -21.18 1.84 15.81
C ASP A 367 -21.53 3.35 15.84
N ASP A 368 -20.89 4.09 16.74
CA ASP A 368 -21.06 5.53 16.95
C ASP A 368 -19.84 6.34 16.51
N SER A 369 -18.94 5.70 15.75
CA SER A 369 -17.73 6.32 15.20
C SER A 369 -18.06 7.37 14.12
N ASP A 370 -17.09 8.24 13.81
CA ASP A 370 -17.25 9.18 12.69
C ASP A 370 -17.32 8.46 11.33
N GLU A 371 -17.84 9.14 10.30
CA GLU A 371 -18.05 8.57 8.95
C GLU A 371 -16.78 7.91 8.40
N LYS A 372 -15.61 8.51 8.64
CA LYS A 372 -14.33 7.99 8.17
C LYS A 372 -13.98 6.70 8.88
N THR A 373 -14.03 6.68 10.21
CA THR A 373 -13.72 5.51 11.02
C THR A 373 -14.68 4.37 10.71
N SER A 374 -15.98 4.65 10.60
CA SER A 374 -17.00 3.67 10.26
C SER A 374 -16.76 3.08 8.87
N THR A 375 -16.38 3.92 7.88
CA THR A 375 -16.04 3.44 6.54
C THR A 375 -14.79 2.56 6.55
N LEU A 376 -13.74 2.91 7.28
CA LEU A 376 -12.54 2.09 7.38
C LEU A 376 -12.84 0.74 8.05
N ARG A 377 -13.65 0.74 9.11
CA ARG A 377 -14.14 -0.51 9.73
C ARG A 377 -14.95 -1.33 8.73
N ALA A 378 -15.76 -0.70 7.89
CA ALA A 378 -16.54 -1.38 6.87
C ALA A 378 -15.67 -1.95 5.73
N ASP A 379 -14.62 -1.25 5.30
CA ASP A 379 -13.63 -1.78 4.35
C ASP A 379 -12.88 -2.98 4.97
N CYS A 380 -12.56 -2.93 6.27
CA CYS A 380 -12.06 -4.09 7.01
C CYS A 380 -13.08 -5.25 6.99
N MET A 381 -14.36 -5.00 7.25
CA MET A 381 -15.39 -6.04 7.16
C MET A 381 -15.49 -6.64 5.74
N ALA A 382 -15.32 -5.82 4.69
CA ALA A 382 -15.22 -6.30 3.32
C ALA A 382 -14.03 -7.24 3.13
N GLY A 383 -12.89 -6.95 3.76
CA GLY A 383 -11.74 -7.86 3.82
C GLY A 383 -12.07 -9.18 4.52
N GLY A 384 -12.82 -9.15 5.61
CA GLY A 384 -13.30 -10.35 6.29
C GLY A 384 -14.21 -11.23 5.43
N TYR A 385 -15.09 -10.61 4.64
CA TYR A 385 -15.88 -11.30 3.62
C TYR A 385 -14.97 -11.95 2.57
N THR A 386 -13.99 -11.21 2.07
CA THR A 386 -13.01 -11.74 1.12
C THR A 386 -12.25 -12.95 1.68
N ALA A 387 -11.85 -12.92 2.95
CA ALA A 387 -11.24 -14.07 3.62
C ALA A 387 -12.18 -15.30 3.65
N SER A 388 -13.49 -15.10 3.88
CA SER A 388 -14.47 -16.19 3.83
C SER A 388 -14.55 -16.83 2.44
N VAL A 389 -14.51 -16.02 1.38
CA VAL A 389 -14.51 -16.50 -0.01
C VAL A 389 -13.20 -17.23 -0.34
N ILE A 390 -12.04 -16.67 0.04
CA ILE A 390 -10.71 -17.30 -0.15
C ILE A 390 -10.64 -18.67 0.54
N LEU A 391 -11.08 -18.74 1.79
CA LEU A 391 -11.03 -19.96 2.60
C LEU A 391 -12.09 -20.99 2.20
N TYR A 392 -13.02 -20.61 1.32
CA TYR A 392 -14.17 -21.40 0.91
C TYR A 392 -14.88 -22.04 2.11
N ASN A 393 -15.10 -21.25 3.17
CA ASN A 393 -15.57 -21.74 4.46
C ASN A 393 -17.10 -21.80 4.59
N ARG A 394 -17.83 -21.48 3.51
CA ARG A 394 -19.30 -21.60 3.37
C ARG A 394 -19.70 -22.48 2.16
N PRO A 395 -19.14 -23.70 2.01
CA PRO A 395 -19.31 -24.48 0.77
C PRO A 395 -20.75 -24.97 0.53
N ASP A 396 -21.56 -25.05 1.58
CA ASP A 396 -22.95 -25.53 1.50
C ASP A 396 -23.93 -24.46 1.00
N THR A 397 -23.56 -23.18 1.10
CA THR A 397 -24.45 -22.04 0.86
C THR A 397 -23.87 -21.02 -0.14
N SER A 398 -22.55 -20.92 -0.24
CA SER A 398 -21.85 -20.04 -1.18
C SER A 398 -21.30 -20.83 -2.37
N THR A 399 -21.54 -20.31 -3.56
CA THR A 399 -20.91 -20.79 -4.80
C THR A 399 -19.77 -19.89 -5.26
N TYR A 400 -19.49 -18.81 -4.53
CA TYR A 400 -18.44 -17.86 -4.88
C TYR A 400 -17.08 -18.44 -4.53
N HIS A 401 -16.18 -18.34 -5.50
CA HIS A 401 -14.78 -18.70 -5.36
C HIS A 401 -13.96 -17.50 -5.77
N ILE A 402 -12.83 -17.32 -5.11
CA ILE A 402 -11.87 -16.33 -5.53
C ILE A 402 -11.09 -16.86 -6.73
N SER A 403 -10.72 -15.97 -7.64
CA SER A 403 -9.85 -16.22 -8.78
C SER A 403 -8.53 -15.45 -8.62
N PRO A 404 -7.46 -15.83 -9.34
CA PRO A 404 -6.28 -14.97 -9.46
C PRO A 404 -6.67 -13.58 -9.95
N GLY A 405 -6.17 -12.54 -9.29
CA GLY A 405 -6.46 -11.14 -9.62
C GLY A 405 -7.44 -10.48 -8.67
N ASP A 406 -8.47 -11.18 -8.19
CA ASP A 406 -9.59 -10.64 -7.40
C ASP A 406 -9.16 -9.77 -6.19
N LEU A 407 -8.10 -10.16 -5.48
CA LEU A 407 -7.59 -9.34 -4.37
C LEU A 407 -6.93 -8.05 -4.83
N ASP A 408 -6.26 -8.06 -5.97
CA ASP A 408 -5.69 -6.88 -6.60
C ASP A 408 -6.80 -5.93 -7.01
N GLU A 409 -7.92 -6.46 -7.51
CA GLU A 409 -9.11 -5.71 -7.89
C GLU A 409 -9.80 -5.09 -6.67
N GLY A 410 -9.90 -5.82 -5.56
CA GLY A 410 -10.42 -5.29 -4.30
C GLY A 410 -9.59 -4.12 -3.78
N ILE A 411 -8.26 -4.26 -3.78
CA ILE A 411 -7.35 -3.16 -3.44
C ILE A 411 -7.50 -2.00 -4.42
N LYS A 412 -7.55 -2.28 -5.72
CA LYS A 412 -7.73 -1.28 -6.77
C LYS A 412 -9.01 -0.48 -6.55
N ALA A 413 -10.08 -1.14 -6.10
CA ALA A 413 -11.36 -0.48 -5.88
C ALA A 413 -11.30 0.55 -4.76
N LEU A 414 -10.63 0.20 -3.66
CA LEU A 414 -10.49 1.07 -2.50
C LEU A 414 -9.49 2.20 -2.74
N LEU A 415 -8.52 1.97 -3.63
CA LEU A 415 -7.46 2.91 -3.96
C LEU A 415 -7.85 3.91 -5.06
N VAL A 416 -8.53 3.45 -6.12
CA VAL A 416 -8.72 4.22 -7.37
C VAL A 416 -10.14 4.74 -7.56
N PHE A 417 -11.19 4.00 -7.18
CA PHE A 417 -12.57 4.37 -7.52
C PHE A 417 -13.21 5.24 -6.42
N ARG A 418 -13.02 6.55 -6.54
CA ARG A 418 -13.45 7.53 -5.52
C ARG A 418 -13.96 8.82 -6.17
N GLY A 419 -14.95 9.45 -5.54
CA GLY A 419 -15.49 10.75 -5.91
C GLY A 419 -14.83 11.92 -5.18
N GLU A 420 -15.24 13.14 -5.53
CA GLU A 420 -14.77 14.35 -4.84
C GLU A 420 -15.22 14.36 -3.37
N GLY A 421 -14.30 14.64 -2.45
CA GLY A 421 -14.58 14.69 -1.00
C GLY A 421 -14.60 13.33 -0.29
N ASP A 422 -14.35 12.22 -1.01
CA ASP A 422 -14.32 10.88 -0.41
C ASP A 422 -13.11 10.67 0.51
N VAL A 423 -12.00 11.37 0.29
CA VAL A 423 -10.82 11.25 1.16
C VAL A 423 -11.13 11.72 2.58
N GLU A 424 -11.84 12.82 2.71
CA GLU A 424 -12.25 13.39 4.00
C GLU A 424 -13.31 12.51 4.68
N ARG A 425 -14.26 11.96 3.90
CA ARG A 425 -15.40 11.20 4.43
C ARG A 425 -15.09 9.73 4.70
N GLN A 426 -14.27 9.09 3.87
CA GLN A 426 -14.00 7.65 3.90
C GLN A 426 -12.54 7.32 4.24
N GLY A 427 -11.65 8.32 4.29
CA GLY A 427 -10.20 8.14 4.49
C GLY A 427 -9.43 8.06 3.17
N ALA A 428 -8.10 8.17 3.20
CA ALA A 428 -7.26 8.02 1.99
C ALA A 428 -7.24 6.56 1.49
N GLY A 429 -6.92 6.33 0.22
CA GLY A 429 -6.92 4.99 -0.40
C GLY A 429 -5.98 4.05 0.33
N TRP A 430 -4.82 4.57 0.74
CA TRP A 430 -3.86 3.94 1.64
C TRP A 430 -4.52 3.34 2.88
N ALA A 431 -5.30 4.15 3.61
CA ALA A 431 -5.94 3.75 4.86
C ALA A 431 -7.04 2.70 4.62
N ARG A 432 -7.80 2.86 3.54
CA ARG A 432 -8.86 1.91 3.15
C ARG A 432 -8.29 0.54 2.76
N VAL A 433 -7.23 0.53 1.95
CA VAL A 433 -6.50 -0.69 1.59
C VAL A 433 -5.91 -1.36 2.83
N LYS A 434 -5.32 -0.59 3.76
CA LYS A 434 -4.81 -1.13 5.03
C LYS A 434 -5.93 -1.76 5.87
N ALA A 435 -7.09 -1.12 5.95
CA ALA A 435 -8.23 -1.64 6.68
C ALA A 435 -8.74 -2.95 6.05
N PHE A 436 -8.96 -2.97 4.74
CA PHE A 436 -9.35 -4.16 4.00
C PHE A 436 -8.38 -5.32 4.22
N ARG A 437 -7.07 -5.08 4.08
CA ARG A 437 -6.05 -6.10 4.35
C ARG A 437 -6.10 -6.65 5.77
N SER A 438 -6.34 -5.79 6.75
CA SER A 438 -6.50 -6.21 8.15
C SER A 438 -7.68 -7.17 8.28
N GLY A 439 -8.80 -6.90 7.60
CA GLY A 439 -9.92 -7.83 7.54
C GLY A 439 -9.60 -9.15 6.84
N VAL A 440 -8.85 -9.13 5.74
CA VAL A 440 -8.42 -10.34 5.02
C VAL A 440 -7.54 -11.23 5.91
N ILE A 441 -6.63 -10.63 6.68
CA ILE A 441 -5.62 -11.35 7.49
C ILE A 441 -6.16 -11.74 8.87
N ASP A 442 -6.79 -10.81 9.57
CA ASP A 442 -7.18 -10.94 10.98
C ASP A 442 -8.67 -11.26 11.17
N GLY A 443 -9.47 -11.23 10.09
CA GLY A 443 -10.90 -11.55 10.10
C GLY A 443 -11.79 -10.43 10.65
N ALA A 444 -13.11 -10.65 10.57
CA ALA A 444 -14.14 -9.64 10.87
C ALA A 444 -14.16 -9.15 12.34
N GLU A 445 -13.78 -9.99 13.31
CA GLU A 445 -13.76 -9.59 14.72
C GLU A 445 -12.79 -8.43 14.97
N SER A 446 -11.61 -8.46 14.32
CA SER A 446 -10.60 -7.40 14.43
C SER A 446 -11.14 -6.02 14.01
N CYS A 447 -12.06 -6.01 13.04
CA CYS A 447 -12.62 -4.82 12.42
C CYS A 447 -13.50 -3.99 13.37
N LEU A 448 -14.07 -4.59 14.41
CA LEU A 448 -14.91 -3.87 15.39
C LEU A 448 -14.15 -2.77 16.14
N SER A 449 -12.85 -2.96 16.31
CA SER A 449 -11.96 -2.04 17.02
C SER A 449 -10.93 -1.38 16.11
N TYR A 450 -11.07 -1.55 14.78
CA TYR A 450 -10.13 -0.98 13.82
C TYR A 450 -10.10 0.54 13.92
N GLU A 451 -8.89 1.08 13.97
CA GLU A 451 -8.57 2.50 13.94
C GLU A 451 -7.34 2.71 13.06
N ASP A 452 -7.36 3.77 12.25
CA ASP A 452 -6.22 4.22 11.45
C ASP A 452 -5.19 4.89 12.37
N LYS A 453 -4.13 4.15 12.72
CA LYS A 453 -3.09 4.57 13.67
C LYS A 453 -1.92 5.28 13.00
#